data_AF-A0A7C5Z0U1-F1
#
_entry.id   AF-A0A7C5Z0U1-F1
#
_cell.length_a   1.000
_cell.length_b   1.000
_cell.length_c   1.000
_cell.angle_alpha   90.00
_cell.angle_beta   90.00
_cell.angle_gamma   90.00
#
_symmetry.space_group_name_H-M   'P 1'
#
loop_
_entity.id
_entity.type
_entity.pdbx_description
1 polymer ?
#
loop_
_entity_poly.entity_id
_entity_poly.type
_entity_poly.pdbx_seq_one_letter_code
_entity_poly.pdbx_strand_id
1 'polypeptide(L)'
;MEELEEFKKLLAKLSWIKKPKFLRIALNPLIPKPWTPYQFIPPSSILRLSHNINSYYKLAKESIFTSIESFNYKWAFAQAVIAQGDERISKLVVEWSRYGLGLKGFYKALKSVDNEAIDFIYNGWKDPPWYKTIDIGLPQNYFKMRYDYLSS
;
A
#
# COMPACT_ATOMS: atom_id res chain seq x y z
N MET A 1 -10.37 9.26 -11.02
CA MET A 1 -10.37 9.79 -12.40
C MET A 1 -10.04 11.27 -12.41
N GLU A 2 -10.54 12.05 -11.45
CA GLU A 2 -10.22 13.47 -11.28
C GLU A 2 -8.72 13.76 -11.10
N GLU A 3 -8.04 13.10 -10.15
CA GLU A 3 -6.60 13.29 -9.93
C GLU A 3 -5.74 13.02 -11.19
N LEU A 4 -6.12 12.01 -11.98
CA LEU A 4 -5.39 11.66 -13.20
C LEU A 4 -5.56 12.74 -14.27
N GLU A 5 -6.74 13.35 -14.34
CA GLU A 5 -7.02 14.47 -15.23
C GLU A 5 -6.30 15.75 -14.77
N GLU A 6 -6.25 16.01 -13.46
CA GLU A 6 -5.44 17.10 -12.91
C GLU A 6 -3.95 16.91 -13.19
N PHE A 7 -3.45 15.69 -13.06
CA PHE A 7 -2.08 15.35 -13.41
C PHE A 7 -1.81 15.62 -14.88
N LYS A 8 -2.72 15.22 -15.78
CA LYS A 8 -2.63 15.54 -17.21
C LYS A 8 -2.59 17.04 -17.47
N LYS A 9 -3.45 17.83 -16.80
CA LYS A 9 -3.46 19.30 -16.90
C LYS A 9 -2.13 19.89 -16.42
N LEU A 10 -1.55 19.37 -15.34
CA LEU A 10 -0.24 19.78 -14.85
C LEU A 10 0.85 19.54 -15.90
N LEU A 11 0.88 18.34 -16.51
CA LEU A 11 1.85 18.02 -17.57
C LEU A 11 1.69 18.96 -18.78
N ALA A 12 0.47 19.26 -19.19
CA ALA A 12 0.21 20.20 -20.28
C ALA A 12 0.77 21.61 -19.99
N LYS A 13 0.58 22.11 -18.76
CA LYS A 13 1.12 23.42 -18.31
C LYS A 13 2.65 23.46 -18.28
N LEU A 14 3.30 22.32 -18.12
CA LEU A 14 4.76 22.21 -18.04
C LEU A 14 5.42 21.78 -19.37
N SER A 15 4.65 21.66 -20.45
CA SER A 15 5.11 21.19 -21.78
C SER A 15 6.21 22.04 -22.43
N TRP A 16 6.41 23.27 -21.94
CA TRP A 16 7.51 24.15 -22.34
C TRP A 16 8.88 23.63 -21.87
N ILE A 17 8.95 22.79 -20.83
CA ILE A 17 10.20 22.21 -20.33
C ILE A 17 10.71 21.16 -21.31
N LYS A 18 11.94 21.34 -21.80
CA LYS A 18 12.59 20.41 -22.74
C LYS A 18 13.66 19.53 -22.12
N LYS A 19 14.09 19.82 -20.90
CA LYS A 19 15.11 19.03 -20.19
C LYS A 19 14.53 17.66 -19.80
N PRO A 20 15.11 16.54 -20.26
CA PRO A 20 14.61 15.22 -19.91
C PRO A 20 14.66 14.94 -18.41
N LYS A 21 13.66 14.23 -17.89
CA LYS A 21 13.55 13.84 -16.47
C LYS A 21 13.76 14.99 -15.47
N PHE A 22 13.35 16.20 -15.85
CA PHE A 22 13.39 17.39 -14.99
C PHE A 22 12.42 17.26 -13.81
N LEU A 23 11.17 16.85 -14.08
CA LEU A 23 10.16 16.58 -13.07
C LEU A 23 10.22 15.10 -12.68
N ARG A 24 10.58 14.83 -11.43
CA ARG A 24 10.56 13.47 -10.86
C ARG A 24 9.40 13.34 -9.89
N ILE A 25 8.58 12.32 -10.09
CA ILE A 25 7.36 12.09 -9.30
C ILE A 25 7.48 10.74 -8.61
N ALA A 26 7.42 10.75 -7.29
CA ALA A 26 7.37 9.54 -6.49
C ALA A 26 5.89 9.13 -6.30
N LEU A 27 5.52 7.96 -6.84
CA LEU A 27 4.19 7.37 -6.67
C LEU A 27 4.28 6.11 -5.82
N ASN A 28 4.04 6.27 -4.53
CA ASN A 28 4.14 5.16 -3.59
C ASN A 28 2.74 4.75 -3.11
N PRO A 29 2.39 3.46 -3.14
CA PRO A 29 1.14 3.01 -2.58
C PRO A 29 1.13 3.28 -1.08
N LEU A 30 -0.01 3.69 -0.56
CA LEU A 30 -0.25 3.74 0.88
C LEU A 30 -0.12 2.33 1.45
N ILE A 31 0.75 2.16 2.46
CA ILE A 31 0.94 0.89 3.16
C ILE A 31 0.31 1.06 4.54
N PRO A 32 -0.82 0.40 4.83
CA PRO A 32 -1.46 0.52 6.13
C PRO A 32 -0.55 -0.06 7.23
N LYS A 33 -0.54 0.61 8.38
CA LYS A 33 0.32 0.27 9.53
C LYS A 33 -0.50 0.28 10.83
N PRO A 34 -0.07 -0.51 11.84
CA PRO A 34 -0.63 -0.43 13.18
C PRO A 34 -0.60 1.00 13.71
N TRP A 35 -1.59 1.35 14.54
CA TRP A 35 -1.67 2.65 15.19
C TRP A 35 -1.66 3.84 14.23
N THR A 36 -2.23 3.65 13.04
CA THR A 36 -2.50 4.73 12.10
C THR A 36 -4.00 4.78 11.77
N PRO A 37 -4.56 5.91 11.33
CA PRO A 37 -5.95 5.96 10.88
C PRO A 37 -6.24 4.89 9.81
N TYR A 38 -5.29 4.64 8.91
CA TYR A 38 -5.45 3.68 7.82
C TYR A 38 -5.28 2.21 8.22
N GLN A 39 -5.13 1.91 9.50
CA GLN A 39 -4.94 0.54 10.00
C GLN A 39 -6.15 -0.38 9.77
N PHE A 40 -7.31 0.17 9.39
CA PHE A 40 -8.53 -0.58 9.05
C PHE A 40 -8.58 -0.94 7.56
N ILE A 41 -7.68 -0.39 6.73
CA ILE A 41 -7.60 -0.73 5.31
C ILE A 41 -7.05 -2.15 5.17
N PRO A 42 -7.71 -3.02 4.38
CA PRO A 42 -7.19 -4.37 4.13
C PRO A 42 -5.90 -4.33 3.32
N PRO A 43 -4.87 -5.15 3.64
CA PRO A 43 -3.67 -5.29 2.83
C PRO A 43 -3.95 -5.53 1.34
N SER A 44 -4.96 -6.36 1.02
CA SER A 44 -5.33 -6.72 -0.35
C SER A 44 -5.70 -5.52 -1.23
N SER A 45 -6.14 -4.40 -0.64
CA SER A 45 -6.48 -3.17 -1.37
C SER A 45 -5.33 -2.62 -2.21
N ILE A 46 -4.08 -2.82 -1.75
CA ILE A 46 -2.87 -2.36 -2.45
C ILE A 46 -2.74 -2.99 -3.84
N LEU A 47 -3.20 -4.24 -4.01
CA LEU A 47 -3.11 -4.94 -5.29
C LEU A 47 -3.93 -4.23 -6.39
N ARG A 48 -5.01 -3.54 -6.00
CA ARG A 48 -5.85 -2.76 -6.92
C ARG A 48 -5.18 -1.48 -7.39
N LEU A 49 -4.23 -0.94 -6.63
CA LEU A 49 -3.50 0.30 -6.98
C LEU A 49 -2.57 0.15 -8.19
N SER A 50 -2.26 -1.08 -8.59
CA SER A 50 -1.45 -1.35 -9.79
C SER A 50 -2.01 -0.70 -11.05
N HIS A 51 -3.35 -0.67 -11.20
CA HIS A 51 -3.99 -0.02 -12.33
C HIS A 51 -3.75 1.50 -12.33
N ASN A 52 -3.91 2.14 -11.17
CA ASN A 52 -3.70 3.58 -11.03
C ASN A 52 -2.25 3.96 -11.32
N ILE A 53 -1.28 3.25 -10.74
CA ILE A 53 0.16 3.46 -10.98
C ILE A 53 0.47 3.37 -12.49
N ASN A 54 -0.07 2.35 -13.17
CA ASN A 54 0.11 2.19 -14.61
C ASN A 54 -0.48 3.35 -15.43
N SER A 55 -1.63 3.90 -15.02
CA SER A 55 -2.23 5.05 -15.68
C SER A 55 -1.35 6.30 -15.57
N TYR A 56 -0.76 6.55 -14.40
CA TYR A 56 0.21 7.64 -14.24
C TYR A 56 1.46 7.43 -15.10
N TYR A 57 2.01 6.21 -15.15
CA TYR A 57 3.14 5.89 -16.03
C TYR A 57 2.85 6.14 -17.50
N LYS A 58 1.64 5.81 -17.97
CA LYS A 58 1.22 6.07 -19.36
C LYS A 58 1.24 7.56 -19.66
N LEU A 59 0.65 8.39 -18.80
CA LEU A 59 0.63 9.84 -18.99
C LEU A 59 2.04 10.46 -18.92
N ALA A 60 2.87 10.04 -17.96
CA ALA A 60 4.22 10.59 -17.85
C ALA A 60 5.08 10.31 -19.10
N LYS A 61 4.88 9.17 -19.76
CA LYS A 61 5.58 8.81 -21.01
C LYS A 61 5.27 9.74 -22.18
N GLU A 62 4.14 10.45 -22.15
CA GLU A 62 3.78 11.46 -23.16
C GLU A 62 4.63 12.74 -23.04
N SER A 63 5.41 12.87 -21.97
CA SER A 63 6.25 14.04 -21.69
C SER A 63 7.72 13.66 -21.48
N ILE A 64 8.64 14.23 -22.26
CA ILE A 64 10.08 13.94 -22.14
C ILE A 64 10.67 14.41 -20.80
N PHE A 65 10.09 15.45 -20.21
CA PHE A 65 10.60 16.11 -19.01
C PHE A 65 10.14 15.44 -17.71
N THR A 66 9.24 14.45 -17.76
CA THR A 66 8.72 13.78 -16.57
C THR A 66 9.27 12.37 -16.43
N SER A 67 9.54 11.95 -15.21
CA SER A 67 9.77 10.56 -14.87
C SER A 67 9.05 10.19 -13.58
N ILE A 68 8.45 9.00 -13.55
CA ILE A 68 7.84 8.43 -12.35
C ILE A 68 8.77 7.39 -11.77
N GLU A 69 8.92 7.43 -10.46
CA GLU A 69 9.50 6.37 -9.64
C GLU A 69 8.40 5.86 -8.71
N SER A 70 8.20 4.54 -8.64
CA SER A 70 7.15 3.96 -7.78
C SER A 70 7.67 2.78 -6.98
N PHE A 71 7.32 2.73 -5.71
CA PHE A 71 7.51 1.51 -4.93
C PHE A 71 6.63 0.37 -5.47
N ASN A 72 7.20 -0.84 -5.53
CA ASN A 72 6.52 -1.98 -6.12
C ASN A 72 5.31 -2.39 -5.27
N TYR A 73 4.12 -2.37 -5.86
CA TYR A 73 2.87 -2.66 -5.15
C TYR A 73 2.80 -4.08 -4.57
N LYS A 74 3.49 -5.08 -5.14
CA LYS A 74 3.54 -6.44 -4.59
C LYS A 74 4.40 -6.49 -3.32
N TRP A 75 5.49 -5.73 -3.29
CA TRP A 75 6.28 -5.53 -2.07
C TRP A 75 5.51 -4.74 -1.03
N ALA A 76 4.78 -3.71 -1.42
CA ALA A 76 3.88 -2.97 -0.53
C ALA A 76 2.81 -3.87 0.09
N PHE A 77 2.19 -4.74 -0.72
CA PHE A 77 1.26 -5.75 -0.22
C PHE A 77 1.91 -6.68 0.79
N ALA A 78 3.10 -7.21 0.51
CA ALA A 78 3.83 -8.05 1.46
C ALA A 78 4.13 -7.31 2.78
N GLN A 79 4.55 -6.06 2.70
CA GLN A 79 4.77 -5.21 3.86
C GLN A 79 3.50 -4.93 4.67
N ALA A 80 2.36 -4.75 4.00
CA ALA A 80 1.08 -4.52 4.67
C ALA A 80 0.59 -5.78 5.41
N VAL A 81 0.68 -6.95 4.76
CA VAL A 81 0.33 -8.24 5.39
C VAL A 81 1.13 -8.47 6.66
N ILE A 82 2.43 -8.21 6.62
CA ILE A 82 3.31 -8.39 7.79
C ILE A 82 3.06 -7.32 8.84
N ALA A 83 2.94 -6.05 8.44
CA ALA A 83 2.78 -4.95 9.38
C ALA A 83 1.45 -5.00 10.12
N GLN A 84 0.36 -5.40 9.46
CA GLN A 84 -0.96 -5.55 10.08
C GLN A 84 -1.22 -6.97 10.60
N GLY A 85 -0.24 -7.88 10.50
CA GLY A 85 -0.36 -9.24 10.99
C GLY A 85 -0.21 -9.33 12.51
N ASP A 86 -0.70 -10.41 13.07
CA ASP A 86 -0.40 -10.86 14.43
C ASP A 86 0.37 -12.18 14.40
N GLU A 87 0.34 -12.94 15.49
CA GLU A 87 1.04 -14.22 15.61
C GLU A 87 0.67 -15.22 14.51
N ARG A 88 -0.51 -15.11 13.88
CA ARG A 88 -0.94 -15.99 12.78
C ARG A 88 -0.08 -15.81 11.52
N ILE A 89 0.51 -14.63 11.33
CA ILE A 89 1.42 -14.34 10.21
C ILE A 89 2.83 -14.89 10.44
N SER A 90 3.17 -15.33 11.66
CA SER A 90 4.50 -15.91 11.97
C SER A 90 4.86 -17.07 11.04
N LYS A 91 3.91 -17.99 10.79
CA LYS A 91 4.10 -19.14 9.91
C LYS A 91 4.41 -18.72 8.47
N LEU A 92 3.74 -17.68 7.97
CA LEU A 92 4.03 -17.10 6.66
C LEU A 92 5.47 -16.58 6.60
N VAL A 93 5.93 -15.85 7.62
CA VAL A 93 7.29 -15.27 7.64
C VAL A 93 8.35 -16.37 7.65
N VAL A 94 8.13 -17.44 8.42
CA VAL A 94 9.04 -18.60 8.45
C VAL A 94 9.08 -19.31 7.11
N GLU A 95 7.93 -19.57 6.48
CA GLU A 95 7.88 -20.20 5.15
C GLU A 95 8.47 -19.30 4.07
N TRP A 96 8.26 -17.98 4.16
CA TRP A 96 8.82 -17.03 3.20
C TRP A 96 10.35 -17.01 3.24
N SER A 97 10.95 -17.12 4.43
CA SER A 97 12.40 -17.22 4.58
C SER A 97 12.95 -18.50 3.94
N ARG A 98 12.27 -19.64 4.14
CA ARG A 98 12.59 -20.93 3.51
C ARG A 98 12.48 -20.90 1.98
N TYR A 99 11.63 -20.03 1.44
CA TYR A 99 11.49 -19.83 -0.01
C TYR A 99 12.37 -18.71 -0.59
N GLY A 100 13.35 -18.21 0.17
CA GLY A 100 14.38 -17.29 -0.31
C GLY A 100 13.98 -15.80 -0.31
N LEU A 101 12.99 -15.40 0.50
CA LEU A 101 12.62 -14.00 0.79
C LEU A 101 12.22 -13.12 -0.42
N GLY A 102 12.13 -13.66 -1.64
CA GLY A 102 11.62 -12.94 -2.80
C GLY A 102 10.08 -12.95 -2.89
N LEU A 103 9.50 -12.11 -3.75
CA LEU A 103 8.04 -12.05 -3.97
C LEU A 103 7.43 -13.41 -4.35
N LYS A 104 8.12 -14.19 -5.19
CA LYS A 104 7.66 -15.54 -5.55
C LYS A 104 7.53 -16.44 -4.31
N GLY A 105 8.49 -16.36 -3.40
CA GLY A 105 8.47 -17.06 -2.12
C GLY A 105 7.35 -16.55 -1.22
N PHE A 106 7.12 -15.23 -1.17
CA PHE A 106 6.04 -14.63 -0.39
C PHE A 106 4.66 -15.16 -0.81
N TYR A 107 4.36 -15.13 -2.11
CA TYR A 107 3.08 -15.67 -2.62
C TYR A 107 2.95 -17.18 -2.44
N LYS A 108 4.06 -17.92 -2.38
CA LYS A 108 4.05 -19.34 -2.04
C LYS A 108 3.73 -19.54 -0.56
N ALA A 109 4.36 -18.78 0.33
CA ALA A 109 4.13 -18.80 1.78
C ALA A 109 2.73 -18.33 2.18
N LEU A 110 2.13 -17.40 1.42
CA LEU A 110 0.73 -17.00 1.63
C LEU A 110 -0.26 -18.17 1.58
N LYS A 111 0.08 -19.29 0.94
CA LYS A 111 -0.78 -20.47 0.92
C LYS A 111 -0.79 -21.26 2.24
N SER A 112 0.11 -20.95 3.18
CA SER A 112 0.23 -21.68 4.43
C SER A 112 -0.51 -21.04 5.61
N VAL A 113 -1.10 -19.86 5.42
CA VAL A 113 -1.85 -19.13 6.46
C VAL A 113 -3.24 -19.74 6.65
N ASP A 114 -3.81 -19.55 7.84
CA ASP A 114 -5.16 -20.00 8.19
C ASP A 114 -6.26 -19.07 7.63
N ASN A 115 -7.51 -19.46 7.85
CA ASN A 115 -8.66 -18.71 7.35
C ASN A 115 -8.80 -17.35 8.04
N GLU A 116 -8.45 -17.25 9.32
CA GLU A 116 -8.52 -15.99 10.03
C GLU A 116 -7.47 -14.98 9.55
N ALA A 117 -6.26 -15.45 9.20
CA ALA A 117 -5.25 -14.63 8.55
C ALA A 117 -5.71 -14.17 7.15
N ILE A 118 -6.34 -15.05 6.38
CA ILE A 118 -6.94 -14.67 5.08
C ILE A 118 -8.00 -13.58 5.28
N ASP A 119 -8.87 -13.72 6.29
CA ASP A 119 -9.95 -12.78 6.54
C ASP A 119 -9.43 -11.36 6.72
N PHE A 120 -8.47 -11.11 7.61
CA PHE A 120 -7.95 -9.75 7.79
C PHE A 120 -7.17 -9.24 6.56
N ILE A 121 -6.47 -10.12 5.82
CA ILE A 121 -5.75 -9.72 4.60
C ILE A 121 -6.72 -9.13 3.58
N TYR A 122 -7.92 -9.71 3.46
CA TYR A 122 -8.91 -9.30 2.46
C TYR A 122 -9.91 -8.27 2.97
N ASN A 123 -10.29 -8.34 4.24
CA ASN A 123 -11.38 -7.53 4.82
C ASN A 123 -10.89 -6.49 5.85
N GLY A 124 -9.64 -6.58 6.30
CA GLY A 124 -9.07 -5.69 7.32
C GLY A 124 -9.53 -6.08 8.73
N TRP A 125 -8.94 -5.42 9.74
CA TRP A 125 -9.34 -5.64 11.13
C TRP A 125 -10.57 -4.81 11.49
N LYS A 126 -11.53 -5.44 12.19
CA LYS A 126 -12.57 -4.71 12.94
C LYS A 126 -12.06 -4.25 14.31
N ASP A 127 -11.41 -5.17 15.03
CA ASP A 127 -10.74 -4.95 16.30
C ASP A 127 -9.25 -5.33 16.13
N PRO A 128 -8.37 -4.36 15.89
CA PRO A 128 -6.98 -4.66 15.60
C PRO A 128 -6.23 -5.28 16.79
N PRO A 129 -5.41 -6.34 16.57
CA PRO A 129 -4.82 -7.12 17.66
C PRO A 129 -3.82 -6.33 18.53
N TRP A 130 -3.13 -5.35 17.93
CA TRP A 130 -2.15 -4.52 18.66
C TRP A 130 -2.79 -3.66 19.76
N TYR A 131 -4.10 -3.40 19.71
CA TYR A 131 -4.83 -2.67 20.76
C TYR A 131 -4.76 -3.34 22.13
N LYS A 132 -4.53 -4.66 22.18
CA LYS A 132 -4.41 -5.44 23.41
C LYS A 132 -2.96 -5.71 23.80
N THR A 133 -2.00 -5.33 22.95
CA THR A 133 -0.59 -5.73 23.09
C THR A 133 0.29 -4.60 23.58
N ILE A 134 0.08 -3.37 23.08
CA ILE A 134 0.90 -2.20 23.41
C ILE A 134 -0.03 -1.01 23.64
N ASP A 135 0.07 -0.34 24.78
CA ASP A 135 -0.58 0.95 24.97
C ASP A 135 0.37 2.07 24.49
N ILE A 136 -0.11 2.90 23.57
CA ILE A 136 0.63 4.04 23.01
C ILE A 136 0.14 5.38 23.55
N GLY A 137 -0.76 5.40 24.52
CA GLY A 137 -1.32 6.61 25.13
C GLY A 137 -2.34 7.35 24.26
N LEU A 138 -2.90 6.69 23.23
CA LEU A 138 -3.95 7.23 22.38
C LEU A 138 -5.23 6.40 22.50
N PRO A 139 -6.41 7.04 22.63
CA PRO A 139 -7.66 6.31 22.74
C PRO A 139 -8.00 5.64 21.40
N GLN A 140 -8.43 4.38 21.45
CA GLN A 140 -8.63 3.55 20.25
C GLN A 140 -9.65 4.15 19.26
N ASN A 141 -10.66 4.86 19.76
CA ASN A 141 -11.66 5.54 18.94
C ASN A 141 -11.07 6.68 18.09
N TYR A 142 -9.95 7.28 18.49
CA TYR A 142 -9.26 8.32 17.73
C TYR A 142 -8.94 7.86 16.31
N PHE A 143 -8.40 6.66 16.15
CA PHE A 143 -8.02 6.14 14.84
C PHE A 143 -9.23 5.92 13.94
N LYS A 144 -10.35 5.45 14.51
CA LYS A 144 -11.58 5.23 13.76
C LYS A 144 -12.19 6.56 13.30
N MET A 145 -12.29 7.54 14.21
CA MET A 145 -12.73 8.89 13.88
C MET A 145 -11.86 9.53 12.78
N ARG A 146 -10.54 9.39 12.88
CA ARG A 146 -9.61 9.90 11.87
C ARG A 146 -9.74 9.18 10.54
N TYR A 147 -9.95 7.86 10.55
CA TYR A 147 -10.17 7.09 9.33
C TYR A 147 -11.42 7.56 8.60
N ASP A 148 -12.53 7.71 9.33
CA ASP A 148 -13.81 8.11 8.76
C ASP A 148 -13.72 9.54 8.18
N TYR A 149 -13.02 10.46 8.86
CA TYR A 149 -12.76 11.81 8.34
C TYR A 149 -11.87 11.86 7.08
N LEU A 150 -10.89 10.95 6.97
CA LEU A 150 -9.97 10.91 5.82
C LEU A 150 -10.54 10.13 4.64
N SER A 151 -11.61 9.36 4.85
CA SER A 151 -12.23 8.49 3.85
C SER A 151 -13.57 9.02 3.35
N SER A 152 -14.09 10.10 3.97
CA SER A 152 -15.25 10.88 3.52
C SER A 152 -14.86 11.84 2.41
#